data_AF-A0A1Q3X2P9-F1
#
_entry.id   AF-A0A1Q3X2P9-F1
#
_cell.length_a   1.000
_cell.length_b   1.000
_cell.length_c   1.000
_cell.angle_alpha   90.00
_cell.angle_beta   90.00
_cell.angle_gamma   90.00
#
_symmetry.space_group_name_H-M   'P 1'
#
loop_
_entity.id
_entity.type
_entity.pdbx_description
1 polymer ?
#
loop_
_entity_poly.entity_id
_entity_poly.type
_entity_poly.pdbx_seq_one_letter_code
_entity_poly.pdbx_strand_id
1 'polypeptide(L)'
;MNEIPIVGRTELWHPLFVHFPIALLILGTLVGLAYLVCKKFGFADNLRFAMSLLLWCGIVFFWITFYTGNLAYSVEVRRICDPTILKDHLKWAYISGFLFSLAAFLDIIQKIWQNRINRFLSVLIIFLMLIGSVSLGYDGHLGASLVYQQGAGVHKPASDCSDYK
;
A
#
# COMPACT_ATOMS: atom_id res chain seq x y z
N MET A 1 -33.55 -2.61 14.89
CA MET A 1 -32.48 -2.46 13.89
C MET A 1 -31.19 -2.71 14.64
N ASN A 2 -30.65 -3.93 14.56
CA ASN A 2 -29.34 -4.19 15.13
C ASN A 2 -28.34 -3.79 14.06
N GLU A 3 -28.02 -2.49 13.99
CA GLU A 3 -26.94 -2.04 13.14
C GLU A 3 -25.68 -2.77 13.59
N ILE A 4 -25.04 -3.48 12.67
CA ILE A 4 -23.72 -4.04 12.94
C ILE A 4 -22.84 -2.83 13.23
N PRO A 5 -22.25 -2.72 14.44
CA PRO A 5 -21.40 -1.58 14.75
C PRO A 5 -20.33 -1.46 13.68
N ILE A 6 -19.90 -0.24 13.37
CA ILE A 6 -18.90 0.09 12.34
C ILE A 6 -17.69 -0.86 12.41
N VAL A 7 -17.27 -1.24 13.61
CA VAL A 7 -16.15 -2.16 13.89
C VAL A 7 -16.40 -3.60 13.37
N GLY A 8 -17.66 -4.04 13.30
CA GLY A 8 -18.04 -5.37 12.82
C GLY A 8 -18.17 -5.51 11.30
N ARG A 9 -18.08 -4.41 10.54
CA ARG A 9 -18.17 -4.41 9.08
C ARG A 9 -16.80 -4.65 8.45
N THR A 10 -16.61 -5.83 7.85
CA THR A 10 -15.31 -6.25 7.29
C THR A 10 -14.81 -5.31 6.19
N GLU A 11 -15.72 -4.70 5.43
CA GLU A 11 -15.41 -3.75 4.36
C GLU A 11 -14.78 -2.43 4.86
N LEU A 12 -14.92 -2.09 6.15
CA LEU A 12 -14.38 -0.85 6.73
C LEU A 12 -12.96 -1.01 7.28
N TRP A 13 -12.47 -2.24 7.43
CA TRP A 13 -11.11 -2.50 7.89
C TRP A 13 -10.06 -2.18 6.85
N HIS A 14 -10.36 -2.41 5.57
CA HIS A 14 -9.45 -2.10 4.48
C HIS A 14 -9.08 -0.59 4.45
N PRO A 15 -10.03 0.36 4.32
CA PRO A 15 -9.71 1.79 4.30
C PRO A 15 -9.01 2.30 5.57
N LEU A 16 -9.20 1.64 6.73
CA LEU A 16 -8.46 1.97 7.95
C LEU A 16 -6.95 1.74 7.79
N PHE A 17 -6.55 0.65 7.11
CA PHE A 17 -5.14 0.28 6.98
C PHE A 17 -4.46 0.83 5.73
N VAL A 18 -5.17 1.20 4.66
CA VAL A 18 -4.54 1.58 3.37
C VAL A 18 -3.55 2.74 3.47
N HIS A 19 -3.75 3.66 4.41
CA HIS A 19 -2.92 4.86 4.53
C HIS A 19 -1.49 4.53 4.99
N PHE A 20 -1.31 3.49 5.81
CA PHE A 20 0.00 3.09 6.33
C PHE A 20 0.95 2.62 5.23
N PRO A 21 0.63 1.58 4.42
CA PRO A 21 1.54 1.15 3.36
C PRO A 21 1.74 2.24 2.31
N ILE A 22 0.71 3.02 1.95
CA ILE A 22 0.84 4.13 1.00
C ILE A 22 1.89 5.13 1.49
N ALA A 23 1.74 5.64 2.73
CA ALA A 23 2.66 6.63 3.27
C ALA A 23 4.07 6.06 3.46
N LEU A 24 4.21 4.87 4.07
CA LEU A 24 5.49 4.28 4.42
C LEU A 24 6.30 3.86 3.18
N LEU A 25 5.67 3.24 2.18
CA LEU A 25 6.37 2.74 1.00
C LEU A 25 6.76 3.88 0.05
N ILE A 26 5.88 4.88 -0.14
CA ILE A 26 6.22 6.07 -0.94
C ILE A 26 7.31 6.88 -0.25
N LEU A 27 7.19 7.14 1.06
CA LEU A 27 8.22 7.87 1.80
C LEU A 27 9.55 7.10 1.81
N GLY A 28 9.52 5.77 2.00
CA GLY A 28 10.69 4.90 1.90
C GLY A 28 11.38 5.02 0.55
N THR A 29 10.60 5.10 -0.53
CA THR A 29 11.11 5.30 -1.90
C THR A 29 11.80 6.65 -2.04
N LEU A 30 11.17 7.73 -1.55
CA LEU A 30 11.75 9.08 -1.57
C LEU A 30 13.05 9.15 -0.76
N VAL A 31 13.09 8.54 0.43
CA VAL A 31 14.32 8.43 1.25
C VAL A 31 15.39 7.61 0.54
N GLY A 32 15.03 6.54 -0.17
CA GLY A 32 15.93 5.76 -1.00
C GLY A 32 16.54 6.58 -2.14
N LEU A 33 15.74 7.38 -2.83
CA LEU A 33 16.22 8.32 -3.86
C LEU A 33 17.18 9.35 -3.26
N ALA A 34 16.82 9.93 -2.10
CA ALA A 34 17.69 10.86 -1.38
C ALA A 34 19.01 10.20 -0.99
N TYR A 35 19.00 8.93 -0.57
CA TYR A 35 20.21 8.16 -0.26
C TYR A 35 21.16 8.04 -1.47
N LEU A 36 20.63 7.83 -2.69
CA LEU A 36 21.46 7.74 -3.90
C LEU A 36 22.16 9.07 -4.24
N VAL A 37 21.48 10.20 -4.02
CA VAL A 37 22.02 11.54 -4.28
C VAL A 37 22.99 11.96 -3.17
N CYS A 38 22.66 11.68 -1.91
CA CYS A 38 23.39 12.16 -0.74
C CYS A 38 24.50 11.21 -0.27
N LYS A 39 24.91 10.22 -1.09
CA LYS A 39 25.85 9.17 -0.70
C LYS A 39 27.24 9.69 -0.24
N LYS A 40 27.63 10.89 -0.64
CA LYS A 40 28.92 11.51 -0.26
C LYS A 40 28.87 12.27 1.08
N PHE A 41 27.70 12.45 1.67
CA PHE A 41 27.52 13.17 2.92
C PHE A 41 27.50 12.22 4.11
N GLY A 42 27.94 12.70 5.28
CA GLY A 42 28.06 11.88 6.50
C GLY A 42 26.75 11.30 7.06
N PHE A 43 25.58 11.70 6.53
CA PHE A 43 24.27 11.20 6.95
C PHE A 43 23.67 10.12 6.03
N ALA A 44 24.42 9.65 5.01
CA ALA A 44 23.93 8.65 4.06
C ALA A 44 23.52 7.33 4.73
N ASP A 45 24.21 6.91 5.79
CA ASP A 45 23.87 5.69 6.52
C ASP A 45 22.55 5.81 7.29
N ASN A 46 22.23 7.00 7.81
CA ASN A 46 20.94 7.27 8.45
C ASN A 46 19.80 7.21 7.42
N LEU A 47 20.01 7.74 6.21
CA LEU A 47 19.03 7.60 5.13
C LEU A 47 18.84 6.14 4.72
N ARG A 48 19.93 5.36 4.62
CA ARG A 48 19.82 3.93 4.30
C ARG A 48 19.05 3.17 5.38
N PHE A 49 19.33 3.46 6.65
CA PHE A 49 18.60 2.88 7.76
C PHE A 49 17.11 3.24 7.71
N ALA A 50 16.78 4.52 7.55
CA ALA A 50 15.41 5.00 7.46
C ALA A 50 14.65 4.38 6.27
N MET A 51 15.28 4.31 5.09
CA MET A 51 14.71 3.65 3.90
C MET A 51 14.34 2.19 4.20
N SER A 52 15.27 1.42 4.79
CA SER A 52 15.01 0.02 5.15
C SER A 52 13.86 -0.11 6.16
N LEU A 53 13.86 0.71 7.21
CA LEU A 53 12.82 0.67 8.24
C LEU A 53 11.43 0.97 7.65
N LEU A 54 11.33 2.02 6.84
CA LEU A 54 10.10 2.40 6.15
C LEU A 54 9.61 1.31 5.20
N LEU A 55 10.51 0.69 4.43
CA LEU A 55 10.20 -0.42 3.54
C LEU A 55 9.66 -1.63 4.31
N TRP A 56 10.30 -2.02 5.41
CA TRP A 56 9.92 -3.18 6.20
C TRP A 56 8.60 -2.98 6.96
N CYS A 57 8.42 -1.82 7.59
CA CYS A 57 7.14 -1.49 8.21
C CYS A 57 6.04 -1.38 7.14
N GLY A 58 6.34 -0.73 6.02
CA GLY A 58 5.41 -0.57 4.90
C GLY A 58 4.94 -1.91 4.34
N ILE A 59 5.83 -2.90 4.18
CA ILE A 59 5.43 -4.21 3.64
C ILE A 59 4.58 -5.01 4.63
N VAL A 60 4.83 -4.89 5.95
CA VAL A 60 3.98 -5.51 6.97
C VAL A 60 2.56 -4.94 6.90
N PHE A 61 2.43 -3.61 6.89
CA PHE A 61 1.13 -2.97 6.76
C PHE A 61 0.46 -3.21 5.41
N PHE A 62 1.25 -3.37 4.34
CA PHE A 62 0.74 -3.73 3.02
C PHE A 62 0.02 -5.07 3.06
N TRP A 63 0.63 -6.11 3.65
CA TRP A 63 -0.01 -7.42 3.72
C TRP A 63 -1.22 -7.46 4.66
N ILE A 64 -1.23 -6.66 5.73
CA ILE A 64 -2.44 -6.44 6.55
C ILE A 64 -3.56 -5.79 5.72
N THR A 65 -3.22 -4.76 4.94
CA THR A 65 -4.15 -4.06 4.04
C THR A 65 -4.68 -4.98 2.94
N PHE A 66 -3.80 -5.81 2.38
CA PHE A 66 -4.14 -6.79 1.35
C PHE A 66 -5.10 -7.85 1.89
N TYR A 67 -4.82 -8.37 3.09
CA TYR A 67 -5.70 -9.33 3.75
C TYR A 67 -7.08 -8.74 4.02
N THR A 68 -7.15 -7.55 4.63
CA THR A 68 -8.43 -6.87 4.91
C THR A 68 -9.17 -6.49 3.63
N GLY A 69 -8.48 -6.14 2.55
CA GLY A 69 -9.06 -5.93 1.22
C GLY A 69 -9.72 -7.18 0.64
N ASN A 70 -9.12 -8.36 0.83
CA ASN A 70 -9.73 -9.62 0.39
C ASN A 70 -11.01 -9.96 1.18
N LEU A 71 -11.06 -9.63 2.47
CA LEU A 71 -12.28 -9.76 3.26
C LEU A 71 -13.40 -8.86 2.71
N ALA A 72 -13.05 -7.63 2.34
CA ALA A 72 -13.97 -6.67 1.74
C ALA A 72 -14.43 -7.07 0.32
N TYR A 73 -13.57 -7.72 -0.46
CA TYR A 73 -13.82 -8.07 -1.86
C TYR A 73 -15.12 -8.86 -2.06
N SER A 74 -15.36 -9.87 -1.21
CA SER A 74 -16.55 -10.73 -1.30
C SER A 74 -17.87 -9.98 -1.12
N VAL A 75 -17.84 -8.87 -0.39
CA VAL A 75 -18.97 -8.00 -0.11
C VAL A 75 -19.13 -6.97 -1.23
N GLU A 76 -18.05 -6.25 -1.55
CA GLU A 76 -18.10 -5.09 -2.44
C GLU A 76 -18.31 -5.47 -3.91
N VAL A 77 -17.83 -6.63 -4.35
CA VAL A 77 -18.01 -7.11 -5.74
C VAL A 77 -19.49 -7.22 -6.16
N ARG A 78 -20.41 -7.35 -5.18
CA ARG A 78 -21.87 -7.44 -5.40
C ARG A 78 -22.60 -6.10 -5.20
N ARG A 79 -21.92 -5.08 -4.68
CA ARG A 79 -22.50 -3.78 -4.30
C ARG A 79 -22.14 -2.66 -5.27
N ILE A 80 -20.98 -2.76 -5.91
CA ILE A 80 -20.50 -1.79 -6.90
C ILE A 80 -21.14 -2.02 -8.27
N CYS A 81 -21.08 -1.00 -9.13
CA CYS A 81 -21.71 -1.02 -10.45
C CYS A 81 -20.85 -1.74 -11.50
N ASP A 82 -19.54 -1.52 -11.47
CA ASP A 82 -18.56 -2.09 -12.39
C ASP A 82 -17.49 -2.89 -11.62
N PRO A 83 -17.60 -4.24 -11.61
CA PRO A 83 -16.66 -5.11 -10.93
C PRO A 83 -15.29 -5.22 -11.62
N THR A 84 -15.13 -4.70 -12.85
CA THR A 84 -13.83 -4.75 -13.55
C THR A 84 -12.81 -3.84 -12.87
N ILE A 85 -13.23 -2.67 -12.39
CA ILE A 85 -12.37 -1.74 -11.63
C ILE A 85 -11.88 -2.39 -10.33
N LEU A 86 -12.73 -3.16 -9.64
CA LEU A 86 -12.32 -3.88 -8.42
C LEU A 86 -11.33 -5.01 -8.72
N LYS A 87 -11.50 -5.72 -9.84
CA LYS A 87 -10.53 -6.73 -10.30
C LYS A 87 -9.19 -6.10 -10.67
N ASP A 88 -9.21 -4.96 -11.36
CA ASP A 88 -7.99 -4.24 -11.71
C ASP A 88 -7.30 -3.70 -10.46
N HIS A 89 -8.04 -3.18 -9.48
CA HIS A 89 -7.50 -2.78 -8.18
C HIS A 89 -6.79 -3.97 -7.52
N LEU A 90 -7.43 -5.14 -7.42
CA LEU A 90 -6.79 -6.33 -6.86
C LEU A 90 -5.52 -6.73 -7.64
N LYS A 91 -5.54 -6.66 -8.97
CA LYS A 91 -4.37 -6.94 -9.81
C LYS A 91 -3.21 -6.00 -9.52
N TRP A 92 -3.46 -4.69 -9.43
CA TRP A 92 -2.43 -3.69 -9.15
C TRP A 92 -1.93 -3.76 -7.71
N ALA A 93 -2.78 -4.16 -6.76
CA ALA A 93 -2.36 -4.54 -5.43
C ALA A 93 -1.36 -5.72 -5.47
N TYR A 94 -1.63 -6.79 -6.21
CA TYR A 94 -0.67 -7.90 -6.37
C TYR A 94 0.66 -7.46 -6.97
N ILE A 95 0.64 -6.64 -8.02
CA ILE A 95 1.87 -6.11 -8.66
C ILE A 95 2.68 -5.29 -7.66
N SER A 96 2.03 -4.36 -6.96
CA SER A 96 2.66 -3.50 -5.95
C SER A 96 3.25 -4.33 -4.81
N GLY A 97 2.47 -5.28 -4.28
CA GLY A 97 2.87 -6.17 -3.20
C GLY A 97 4.07 -7.04 -3.58
N PHE A 98 4.10 -7.57 -4.81
CA PHE A 98 5.25 -8.33 -5.30
C PHE A 98 6.51 -7.47 -5.40
N LEU A 99 6.41 -6.29 -6.02
CA LEU A 99 7.56 -5.39 -6.20
C LEU A 99 8.18 -4.95 -4.86
N PHE A 100 7.35 -4.53 -3.90
CA PHE A 100 7.84 -4.13 -2.59
C PHE A 100 8.30 -5.33 -1.74
N SER A 101 7.67 -6.50 -1.84
CA SER A 101 8.15 -7.71 -1.17
C SER A 101 9.52 -8.14 -1.68
N LEU A 102 9.73 -8.09 -3.00
CA LEU A 102 11.03 -8.39 -3.61
C LEU A 102 12.09 -7.36 -3.17
N ALA A 103 11.75 -6.07 -3.17
CA ALA A 103 12.64 -5.02 -2.66
C ALA A 103 13.01 -5.25 -1.19
N ALA A 104 12.05 -5.57 -0.33
CA ALA A 104 12.26 -5.84 1.09
C ALA A 104 13.14 -7.09 1.30
N PHE A 105 12.87 -8.15 0.55
CA PHE A 105 13.67 -9.38 0.58
C PHE A 105 15.14 -9.13 0.20
N LEU A 106 15.37 -8.40 -0.89
CA LEU A 106 16.72 -8.04 -1.33
C LEU A 106 17.43 -7.13 -0.31
N ASP A 107 16.72 -6.19 0.32
CA ASP A 107 17.30 -5.33 1.37
C ASP A 107 17.69 -6.12 2.63
N ILE A 108 16.86 -7.10 3.03
CA ILE A 108 17.16 -8.02 4.15
C ILE A 108 18.40 -8.87 3.84
N ILE A 109 18.47 -9.48 2.65
CA ILE A 109 19.65 -10.25 2.21
C ILE A 109 20.90 -9.37 2.26
N GLN A 110 20.82 -8.15 1.73
CA GLN A 110 21.95 -7.22 1.71
C GLN A 110 22.48 -6.93 3.12
N LYS A 111 21.60 -6.81 4.12
CA LYS A 111 22.01 -6.57 5.52
C LYS A 111 22.57 -7.81 6.21
N ILE A 112 21.97 -8.99 6.00
CA ILE A 112 22.42 -10.24 6.65
C ILE A 112 23.83 -10.61 6.17
N TRP A 113 24.10 -10.46 4.89
CA TRP A 113 25.35 -10.95 4.30
C TRP A 113 26.53 -10.01 4.54
N GLN A 114 26.35 -8.90 5.29
CA GLN A 114 27.36 -7.87 5.61
C GLN A 114 28.21 -7.40 4.42
N ASN A 115 27.78 -7.70 3.20
CA ASN A 115 28.49 -7.32 1.99
C ASN A 115 28.51 -5.81 1.97
N ARG A 116 29.73 -5.22 1.96
CA ARG A 116 29.93 -3.79 1.74
C ARG A 116 28.92 -3.33 0.70
N ILE A 117 28.14 -2.29 1.03
CA ILE A 117 27.02 -1.75 0.26
C ILE A 117 27.23 -2.01 -1.24
N ASN A 118 26.62 -3.09 -1.75
CA ASN A 118 26.70 -3.38 -3.17
C ASN A 118 25.84 -2.32 -3.86
N ARG A 119 26.52 -1.35 -4.49
CA ARG A 119 25.87 -0.21 -5.13
C ARG A 119 24.83 -0.67 -6.14
N PHE A 120 25.12 -1.72 -6.89
CA PHE A 120 24.20 -2.28 -7.86
C PHE A 120 22.93 -2.79 -7.19
N LEU A 121 23.07 -3.57 -6.12
CA LEU A 121 21.91 -4.10 -5.37
C LEU A 121 21.06 -2.99 -4.74
N SER A 122 21.70 -1.94 -4.21
CA SER A 122 20.97 -0.81 -3.63
C SER A 122 20.20 0.00 -4.68
N VAL A 123 20.79 0.20 -5.87
CA VAL A 123 20.09 0.82 -7.01
C VAL A 123 18.93 -0.04 -7.47
N LEU A 124 19.11 -1.36 -7.55
CA LEU A 124 18.05 -2.30 -7.92
C LEU A 124 16.87 -2.26 -6.93
N ILE A 125 17.15 -2.30 -5.61
CA ILE A 125 16.12 -2.19 -4.56
C ILE A 125 15.32 -0.90 -4.74
N ILE A 126 15.99 0.24 -4.88
CA ILE A 126 15.33 1.55 -5.01
C ILE A 126 14.55 1.65 -6.34
N PHE A 127 15.06 1.03 -7.41
CA PHE A 127 14.35 0.95 -8.68
C PHE A 127 13.06 0.12 -8.56
N LEU A 128 13.09 -1.03 -7.88
CA LEU A 128 11.91 -1.82 -7.59
C LEU A 128 10.90 -1.03 -6.73
N MET A 129 11.37 -0.31 -5.72
CA MET A 129 10.54 0.57 -4.89
C MET A 129 9.91 1.71 -5.70
N LEU A 130 10.63 2.27 -6.68
CA LEU A 130 10.12 3.31 -7.56
C LEU A 130 8.99 2.80 -8.46
N ILE A 131 9.20 1.66 -9.13
CA ILE A 131 8.13 1.04 -9.94
C ILE A 131 6.97 0.62 -9.04
N GLY A 132 7.27 0.06 -7.86
CA GLY A 132 6.27 -0.29 -6.85
C GLY A 132 5.44 0.92 -6.43
N SER A 133 6.05 2.09 -6.24
CA SER A 133 5.35 3.32 -5.88
C SER A 133 4.43 3.83 -6.98
N VAL A 134 4.86 3.75 -8.25
CA VAL A 134 4.00 4.11 -9.40
C VAL A 134 2.81 3.16 -9.50
N SER A 135 3.06 1.85 -9.38
CA SER A 135 2.03 0.81 -9.33
C SER A 135 1.04 1.04 -8.18
N LEU A 136 1.54 1.34 -6.98
CA LEU A 136 0.73 1.62 -5.79
C LEU A 136 -0.08 2.91 -5.92
N GLY A 137 0.47 3.93 -6.59
CA GLY A 137 -0.25 5.16 -6.91
C GLY A 137 -1.42 4.91 -7.85
N TYR A 138 -1.22 4.10 -8.90
CA TYR A 138 -2.30 3.69 -9.80
C TYR A 138 -3.34 2.81 -9.08
N ASP A 139 -2.88 1.91 -8.22
CA ASP A 139 -3.76 1.10 -7.36
C ASP A 139 -4.64 1.99 -6.47
N GLY A 140 -4.06 3.01 -5.85
CA GLY A 140 -4.78 4.01 -5.06
C GLY A 140 -5.78 4.83 -5.90
N HIS A 141 -5.48 5.12 -7.17
CA HIS A 141 -6.42 5.77 -8.08
C HIS A 141 -7.64 4.89 -8.38
N LEU A 142 -7.44 3.58 -8.58
CA LEU A 142 -8.55 2.62 -8.72
C LEU A 142 -9.36 2.51 -7.43
N GLY A 143 -8.68 2.47 -6.27
CA GLY A 143 -9.32 2.51 -4.95
C GLY A 143 -10.20 3.76 -4.76
N ALA A 144 -9.71 4.93 -5.15
CA ALA A 144 -10.49 6.16 -5.13
C ALA A 144 -11.71 6.08 -6.07
N SER A 145 -11.56 5.47 -7.25
CA SER A 145 -12.67 5.27 -8.18
C SER A 145 -13.75 4.35 -7.60
N LEU A 146 -13.36 3.28 -6.91
CA LEU A 146 -14.30 2.39 -6.19
C LEU A 146 -15.11 3.15 -5.14
N VAL A 147 -14.44 3.96 -4.31
CA VAL A 147 -15.10 4.71 -3.23
C VAL A 147 -15.95 5.85 -3.78
N TYR A 148 -15.35 6.76 -4.55
CA TYR A 148 -16.00 8.02 -4.94
C TYR A 148 -16.96 7.91 -6.12
N GLN A 149 -16.76 6.94 -7.03
CA GLN A 149 -17.63 6.79 -8.20
C GLN A 149 -18.67 5.67 -8.02
N GLN A 150 -18.35 4.64 -7.23
CA GLN A 150 -19.22 3.46 -7.08
C GLN A 150 -19.81 3.30 -5.67
N GLY A 151 -19.28 4.04 -4.68
CA GLY A 151 -19.73 3.99 -3.29
C GLY A 151 -19.28 2.75 -2.54
N ALA A 152 -18.13 2.16 -2.92
CA ALA A 152 -17.58 1.00 -2.22
C ALA A 152 -17.25 1.33 -0.76
N GLY A 153 -17.71 0.52 0.18
CA GLY A 153 -17.50 0.74 1.62
C GLY A 153 -18.17 2.00 2.19
N VAL A 154 -19.05 2.68 1.43
CA VAL A 154 -19.76 3.90 1.86
C VAL A 154 -21.23 3.58 2.08
N HIS A 155 -21.84 4.21 3.10
CA HIS A 155 -23.29 4.18 3.29
C HIS A 155 -23.97 5.10 2.27
N LYS A 156 -24.94 4.59 1.51
CA LYS A 156 -25.75 5.38 0.58
C LYS A 156 -27.05 5.76 1.31
N PRO A 157 -27.19 7.01 1.80
CA PRO A 157 -28.37 7.41 2.55
C PRO A 157 -29.63 7.36 1.67
N ALA A 158 -30.80 7.25 2.30
CA ALA A 158 -32.08 7.39 1.62
C ALA A 158 -32.17 8.80 1.00
N SER A 159 -32.96 8.95 -0.07
CA SER A 159 -33.11 10.24 -0.76
C SER A 159 -33.66 11.36 0.13
N ASP A 160 -34.37 10.99 1.19
CA ASP A 160 -34.91 11.87 2.21
C ASP A 160 -34.08 11.89 3.51
N CYS A 161 -32.94 11.21 3.53
CA CYS A 161 -32.06 11.01 4.70
C CYS A 161 -32.81 10.47 5.94
N SER A 162 -33.94 9.79 5.75
CA SER A 162 -34.76 9.27 6.86
C SER A 162 -34.05 8.21 7.70
N ASP A 163 -33.00 7.63 7.15
CA ASP A 163 -32.09 6.65 7.74
C ASP A 163 -30.96 7.28 8.58
N TYR A 164 -30.79 8.60 8.52
CA TYR A 164 -29.84 9.34 9.36
C TYR A 164 -30.57 9.91 10.60
N LYS A 165 -30.61 9.14 11.69
CA LYS A 165 -31.25 9.52 12.97
C LYS A 165 -30.30 9.43 14.15
#